data_AF-A0AAE6JT68-F1
#
_entry.id   AF-A0AAE6JT68-F1
#
_cell.length_a   1.000
_cell.length_b   1.000
_cell.length_c   1.000
_cell.angle_alpha   90.00
_cell.angle_beta   90.00
_cell.angle_gamma   90.00
#
_symmetry.space_group_name_H-M   'P 1'
#
loop_
_entity.id
_entity.type
_entity.pdbx_description
1 polymer ?
#
loop_
_entity_poly.entity_id
_entity_poly.type
_entity_poly.pdbx_seq_one_letter_code
_entity_poly.pdbx_strand_id
1 'polypeptide(L)'
;MRYGSNDFHINENGILKNKLAAKTNEELENRERDITTFRIAQLKDSPINGNFDLKHLQDIHHFIFSPVYDWAGEIRDGSLAKGGTVFTYPERIAPELNKLFSQLKSESYLQGLNQEEITQRLAYYLGELNVNYPFRNLFVHALIPLDIQR
;
A
#
# COMPACT_ATOMS: atom_id res chain seq x y z
N MET A 1 -6.70 13.03 -0.50
CA MET A 1 -7.73 11.96 -0.49
C MET A 1 -8.76 12.29 0.58
N ARG A 2 -9.99 11.81 0.43
CA ARG A 2 -11.03 11.97 1.45
C ARG A 2 -11.29 10.61 2.08
N TYR A 3 -11.11 10.53 3.40
CA TYR A 3 -11.61 9.42 4.20
C TYR A 3 -13.10 9.67 4.48
N GLY A 4 -13.88 8.61 4.64
CA GLY A 4 -15.29 8.69 5.04
C GLY A 4 -15.47 9.36 6.41
N SER A 5 -16.71 9.41 6.90
CA SER A 5 -17.02 10.05 8.18
C SER A 5 -16.18 9.48 9.33
N ASN A 6 -15.53 10.36 10.10
CA ASN A 6 -14.64 10.09 11.24
C ASN A 6 -13.36 9.30 10.92
N ASP A 7 -12.35 9.97 10.35
CA ASP A 7 -10.99 9.41 10.23
C ASP A 7 -10.30 9.38 11.60
N PHE A 8 -10.36 8.23 12.28
CA PHE A 8 -9.71 8.03 13.58
C PHE A 8 -8.17 8.04 13.51
N HIS A 9 -7.59 8.02 12.31
CA HIS A 9 -6.15 8.09 12.09
C HIS A 9 -5.63 9.52 12.07
N ILE A 10 -6.49 10.53 12.11
CA ILE A 10 -6.12 11.94 12.17
C ILE A 10 -6.17 12.46 13.62
N ASN A 11 -5.21 13.31 14.00
CA ASN A 11 -5.17 14.00 15.29
C ASN A 11 -5.96 15.33 15.26
N GLU A 12 -6.05 16.05 16.39
CA GLU A 12 -6.80 17.31 16.44
C GLU A 12 -6.32 18.39 15.46
N ASN A 13 -5.08 18.28 14.96
CA ASN A 13 -4.47 19.24 14.03
C ASN A 13 -4.66 18.87 12.55
N GLY A 14 -5.46 17.84 12.24
CA GLY A 14 -5.70 17.43 10.85
C GLY A 14 -4.55 16.64 10.24
N ILE A 15 -3.63 16.12 11.05
CA ILE A 15 -2.45 15.36 10.62
C ILE A 15 -2.62 13.90 11.01
N LEU A 16 -2.07 12.98 10.23
CA LEU A 16 -2.06 11.57 10.61
C LEU A 16 -1.31 11.36 11.95
N LYS A 17 -1.95 10.63 12.86
CA LYS A 17 -1.34 10.11 14.09
C LYS A 17 -0.11 9.31 13.70
N ASN A 18 1.04 9.66 14.27
CA ASN A 18 2.34 9.12 13.89
C ASN A 18 3.25 8.95 15.11
N LYS A 19 4.17 8.00 15.03
CA LYS A 19 5.20 7.71 16.05
C LYS A 19 6.42 8.64 15.95
N LEU A 20 6.45 9.49 14.92
CA LEU A 20 7.60 10.34 14.60
C LEU A 20 7.57 11.70 15.31
N ALA A 21 6.56 11.93 16.16
CA ALA A 21 6.29 13.21 16.81
C ALA A 21 6.18 14.40 15.84
N ALA A 22 5.86 14.12 14.57
CA ALA A 22 5.71 15.15 13.55
C ALA A 22 4.43 15.96 13.79
N LYS A 23 4.56 17.29 13.71
CA LYS A 23 3.51 18.26 14.05
C LYS A 23 2.95 19.01 12.85
N THR A 24 3.52 18.79 11.65
CA THR A 24 3.00 19.31 10.38
C THR A 24 2.95 18.19 9.36
N ASN A 25 2.11 18.33 8.32
CA ASN A 25 2.08 17.38 7.21
C ASN A 25 3.43 17.33 6.49
N GLU A 26 4.09 18.46 6.30
CA GLU A 26 5.42 18.52 5.68
C GLU A 26 6.48 17.76 6.48
N GLU A 27 6.52 17.94 7.80
CA GLU A 27 7.44 17.21 8.68
C GLU A 27 7.17 15.70 8.64
N LEU A 28 5.90 15.32 8.66
CA LEU A 28 5.49 13.91 8.58
C LEU A 28 5.90 13.30 7.24
N GLU A 29 5.60 13.98 6.13
CA GLU A 29 5.93 13.52 4.78
C GLU A 29 7.44 13.32 4.59
N ASN A 30 8.26 14.27 5.06
CA ASN A 30 9.71 14.18 4.95
C ASN A 30 10.26 13.00 5.76
N ARG A 31 9.86 12.87 7.05
CA ARG A 31 10.36 11.78 7.89
C ARG A 31 9.84 10.41 7.48
N GLU A 32 8.57 10.33 7.06
CA GLU A 32 8.00 9.10 6.51
C GLU A 32 8.80 8.66 5.27
N ARG A 33 9.10 9.59 4.35
CA ARG A 33 9.86 9.28 3.13
C ARG A 33 11.24 8.71 3.44
N ASP A 34 11.97 9.33 4.36
CA ASP A 34 13.32 8.88 4.73
C ASP A 34 13.30 7.45 5.29
N ILE A 35 12.39 7.18 6.22
CA ILE A 35 12.23 5.87 6.86
C ILE A 35 11.79 4.81 5.85
N THR A 36 10.77 5.11 5.05
CA THR A 36 10.19 4.15 4.11
C THR A 36 11.16 3.84 2.97
N THR A 37 11.91 4.83 2.47
CA THR A 37 12.99 4.62 1.48
C THR A 37 14.04 3.64 2.00
N PHE A 38 14.49 3.82 3.25
CA PHE A 38 15.43 2.91 3.87
C PHE A 38 14.85 1.49 4.03
N ARG A 39 13.61 1.37 4.52
CA ARG A 39 12.93 0.06 4.67
C ARG A 39 12.74 -0.65 3.34
N ILE A 40 12.40 0.07 2.28
CA ILE A 40 12.25 -0.51 0.94
C ILE A 40 13.60 -0.99 0.40
N ALA A 41 14.69 -0.26 0.64
CA ALA A 41 16.03 -0.73 0.31
C ALA A 41 16.35 -2.05 1.05
N GLN A 42 16.03 -2.15 2.35
CA GLN A 42 16.21 -3.38 3.11
C GLN A 42 15.41 -4.56 2.55
N LEU A 43 14.20 -4.33 2.03
CA LEU A 43 13.39 -5.38 1.40
C LEU A 43 13.97 -5.89 0.08
N LYS A 44 14.77 -5.08 -0.63
CA LYS A 44 15.47 -5.53 -1.84
C LYS A 44 16.58 -6.53 -1.49
N ASP A 45 17.28 -6.30 -0.38
CA ASP A 45 18.38 -7.15 0.07
C ASP A 45 17.88 -8.38 0.85
N SER A 46 16.85 -8.21 1.68
CA SER A 46 16.26 -9.25 2.52
C SER A 46 14.73 -9.20 2.41
N PRO A 47 14.15 -9.79 1.35
CA PRO A 47 12.71 -9.79 1.15
C PRO A 47 12.00 -10.55 2.28
N ILE A 48 10.79 -10.11 2.60
CA ILE A 48 9.89 -10.88 3.45
C ILE A 48 9.43 -12.10 2.66
N ASN A 49 9.59 -13.29 3.25
CA ASN A 49 9.10 -14.52 2.63
C ASN A 49 7.58 -14.61 2.80
N GLY A 50 6.89 -14.99 1.73
CA GLY A 50 5.44 -15.16 1.75
C GLY A 50 4.93 -15.75 0.44
N ASN A 51 3.60 -15.87 0.32
CA ASN A 51 2.96 -16.62 -0.77
C ASN A 51 2.24 -15.74 -1.79
N PHE A 52 2.57 -14.44 -1.82
CA PHE A 52 1.82 -13.40 -2.53
C PHE A 52 0.32 -13.44 -2.21
N ASP A 53 0.00 -13.45 -0.92
CA ASP A 53 -1.35 -13.38 -0.39
C ASP A 53 -1.57 -12.07 0.40
N LEU A 54 -2.78 -11.90 0.92
CA LEU A 54 -3.13 -10.72 1.71
C LEU A 54 -2.23 -10.57 2.94
N LYS A 55 -1.91 -11.67 3.61
CA LYS A 55 -1.04 -11.65 4.79
C LYS A 55 0.37 -11.18 4.43
N HIS A 56 0.93 -11.68 3.34
CA HIS A 56 2.23 -11.23 2.84
C HIS A 56 2.22 -9.73 2.51
N LEU A 57 1.17 -9.22 1.87
CA LEU A 57 1.03 -7.79 1.60
C LEU A 57 0.95 -6.96 2.89
N GLN A 58 0.23 -7.45 3.90
CA GLN A 58 0.14 -6.80 5.22
C GLN A 58 1.49 -6.82 5.95
N ASP A 59 2.26 -7.90 5.85
CA ASP A 59 3.57 -8.02 6.48
C ASP A 59 4.60 -7.08 5.83
N ILE A 60 4.58 -6.94 4.51
CA ILE A 60 5.36 -5.93 3.79
C ILE A 60 4.99 -4.52 4.24
N HIS A 61 3.70 -4.20 4.27
CA HIS A 61 3.25 -2.88 4.72
C HIS A 61 3.62 -2.62 6.18
N HIS A 62 3.47 -3.62 7.06
CA HIS A 62 3.88 -3.53 8.46
C HIS A 62 5.37 -3.24 8.60
N PHE A 63 6.23 -3.96 7.89
CA PHE A 63 7.67 -3.75 7.95
C PHE A 63 8.07 -2.33 7.54
N ILE A 64 7.46 -1.81 6.47
CA ILE A 64 7.77 -0.47 5.95
C ILE A 64 7.28 0.63 6.90
N PHE A 65 6.05 0.51 7.39
CA PHE A 65 5.36 1.59 8.08
C PHE A 65 5.29 1.47 9.60
N SER A 66 5.68 0.32 10.19
CA SER A 66 5.66 0.13 11.65
C SER A 66 6.45 1.17 12.46
N PRO A 67 7.54 1.80 11.95
CA PRO A 67 8.20 2.89 12.66
C PRO A 67 7.43 4.21 12.61
N VAL A 68 6.46 4.34 11.69
CA VAL A 68 5.72 5.59 11.42
C VAL A 68 4.32 5.54 12.03
N TYR A 69 3.62 4.41 11.90
CA TYR A 69 2.20 4.28 12.24
C TYR A 69 1.93 3.10 13.18
N ASP A 70 0.94 3.24 14.05
CA ASP A 70 0.48 2.16 14.94
C ASP A 70 -0.28 1.08 14.17
N TRP A 71 -1.12 1.48 13.22
CA TRP A 71 -1.96 0.62 12.39
C TRP A 71 -1.20 0.01 11.19
N ALA A 72 0.14 0.06 11.18
CA ALA A 72 0.92 -0.44 10.06
C ALA A 72 0.62 -1.93 9.78
N GLY A 73 0.14 -2.24 8.57
CA GLY A 73 -0.22 -3.59 8.14
C GLY A 73 -1.72 -3.91 8.33
N GLU A 74 -2.48 -2.99 8.94
CA GLU A 74 -3.92 -3.14 9.12
C GLU A 74 -4.67 -2.65 7.89
N ILE A 75 -5.66 -3.44 7.45
CA ILE A 75 -6.59 -3.02 6.41
C ILE A 75 -7.37 -1.82 6.93
N ARG A 76 -7.53 -0.80 6.09
CA ARG A 76 -8.28 0.40 6.47
C ARG A 76 -9.71 0.06 6.86
N ASP A 77 -10.20 0.76 7.87
CA ASP A 77 -11.54 0.58 8.45
C ASP A 77 -12.61 1.51 7.85
N GLY A 78 -12.20 2.45 7.00
CA GLY A 78 -13.09 3.48 6.46
C GLY A 78 -12.95 3.65 4.95
N SER A 79 -14.03 4.18 4.36
CA SER A 79 -14.12 4.42 2.93
C SER A 79 -13.14 5.48 2.48
N LEU A 80 -12.58 5.31 1.28
CA LEU A 80 -11.64 6.26 0.69
C LEU A 80 -12.15 6.73 -0.68
N ALA A 81 -11.90 8.00 -0.97
CA ALA A 81 -12.17 8.57 -2.29
C ALA A 81 -11.06 9.54 -2.75
N LYS A 82 -10.83 9.59 -4.06
CA LYS A 82 -9.93 10.54 -4.73
C LYS A 82 -10.61 11.09 -5.97
N GLY A 83 -10.74 12.42 -6.07
CA GLY A 83 -11.31 13.08 -7.25
C GLY A 83 -12.76 12.70 -7.59
N GLY A 84 -13.55 12.25 -6.61
CA GLY A 84 -14.92 11.77 -6.83
C GLY A 84 -15.02 10.26 -7.08
N THR A 85 -13.91 9.57 -7.33
CA THR A 85 -13.85 8.11 -7.42
C THR A 85 -13.70 7.50 -6.04
N VAL A 86 -14.57 6.54 -5.72
CA VAL A 86 -14.56 5.77 -4.47
C VAL A 86 -13.74 4.49 -4.68
N PHE A 87 -12.81 4.19 -3.77
CA PHE A 87 -12.10 2.92 -3.74
C PHE A 87 -12.98 1.80 -3.15
N THR A 88 -12.55 0.54 -3.24
CA THR A 88 -13.28 -0.59 -2.67
C THR A 88 -13.73 -0.34 -1.22
N TYR A 89 -14.96 -0.65 -0.85
CA TYR A 89 -15.38 -0.46 0.55
C TYR A 89 -14.59 -1.39 1.50
N PRO A 90 -14.25 -0.95 2.73
CA PRO A 90 -13.43 -1.72 3.68
C PRO A 90 -13.81 -3.21 3.81
N GLU A 91 -15.10 -3.50 3.93
CA GLU A 91 -15.68 -4.84 4.06
C GLU A 91 -15.49 -5.72 2.83
N ARG A 92 -15.16 -5.13 1.67
CA ARG A 92 -14.90 -5.82 0.41
C ARG A 92 -13.42 -6.04 0.14
N ILE A 93 -12.51 -5.33 0.80
CA ILE A 93 -11.06 -5.37 0.52
C ILE A 93 -10.52 -6.80 0.65
N ALA A 94 -10.71 -7.44 1.80
CA ALA A 94 -10.15 -8.78 2.03
C ALA A 94 -10.73 -9.84 1.06
N PRO A 95 -12.05 -9.93 0.83
CA PRO A 95 -12.61 -10.82 -0.19
C PRO A 95 -12.06 -10.58 -1.60
N GLU A 96 -11.95 -9.34 -2.06
CA GLU A 96 -11.46 -9.02 -3.41
C GLU A 96 -9.97 -9.33 -3.55
N LEU A 97 -9.15 -8.99 -2.56
CA LEU A 97 -7.72 -9.30 -2.59
C LEU A 97 -7.44 -10.80 -2.51
N ASN A 98 -8.20 -11.54 -1.71
CA ASN A 98 -8.08 -13.01 -1.66
C ASN A 98 -8.40 -13.64 -3.02
N LYS A 99 -9.42 -13.13 -3.73
CA LYS A 99 -9.74 -13.55 -5.09
C LYS A 99 -8.60 -13.20 -6.06
N LEU A 100 -8.08 -11.98 -6.00
CA LEU A 100 -6.98 -11.50 -6.85
C LEU A 100 -5.72 -12.34 -6.68
N PHE A 101 -5.30 -12.61 -5.44
CA PHE A 101 -4.12 -13.42 -5.15
C PHE A 101 -4.32 -14.90 -5.51
N SER A 102 -5.54 -15.43 -5.34
CA SER A 102 -5.87 -16.78 -5.82
C SER A 102 -5.72 -16.89 -7.34
N GLN A 103 -6.15 -15.84 -8.07
CA GLN A 103 -5.96 -15.78 -9.52
C GLN A 103 -4.46 -15.73 -9.87
N LEU A 104 -3.68 -14.86 -9.23
CA LEU A 104 -2.21 -14.78 -9.45
C LEU A 104 -1.52 -16.13 -9.24
N LYS A 105 -1.92 -16.86 -8.19
CA LYS A 105 -1.43 -18.20 -7.91
C LYS A 105 -1.84 -19.20 -9.00
N SER A 106 -3.09 -19.14 -9.50
CA SER A 106 -3.56 -20.00 -10.59
C SER A 106 -2.83 -19.75 -11.91
N GLU A 107 -2.32 -18.53 -12.10
CA GLU A 107 -1.47 -18.12 -13.22
C GLU A 107 0.02 -18.39 -12.95
N SER A 108 0.34 -19.29 -12.02
CA SER A 108 1.72 -19.68 -11.66
C SER A 108 2.62 -18.49 -11.34
N TYR A 109 2.07 -17.43 -10.73
CA TYR A 109 2.80 -16.20 -10.42
C TYR A 109 3.46 -15.56 -11.65
N LEU A 110 2.81 -15.66 -12.81
CA LEU A 110 3.27 -15.15 -14.10
C LEU A 110 4.55 -15.82 -14.63
N GLN A 111 4.96 -16.94 -14.03
CA GLN A 111 6.13 -17.68 -14.49
C GLN A 111 5.83 -18.38 -15.82
N GLY A 112 6.81 -18.37 -16.73
CA GLY A 112 6.71 -19.01 -18.05
C GLY A 112 6.00 -18.17 -19.13
N LEU A 113 5.53 -16.97 -18.79
CA LEU A 113 4.98 -16.02 -19.74
C LEU A 113 6.09 -15.24 -20.47
N ASN A 114 5.80 -14.76 -21.67
CA ASN A 114 6.69 -13.85 -22.39
C ASN A 114 6.60 -12.41 -21.84
N GLN A 115 7.52 -11.54 -22.24
CA GLN A 115 7.59 -10.17 -21.70
C GLN A 115 6.32 -9.34 -21.94
N GLU A 116 5.67 -9.49 -23.09
CA GLU A 116 4.44 -8.77 -23.41
C GLU A 116 3.29 -9.23 -22.50
N GLU A 117 3.14 -10.54 -22.34
CA GLU A 117 2.15 -11.15 -21.44
C GLU A 117 2.39 -10.74 -19.97
N ILE A 118 3.64 -10.79 -19.50
CA ILE A 118 4.01 -10.34 -18.14
C ILE A 118 3.61 -8.88 -17.95
N THR A 119 3.90 -8.01 -18.93
CA THR A 119 3.59 -6.58 -18.84
C THR A 119 2.09 -6.35 -18.73
N GLN A 120 1.29 -7.02 -19.57
CA GLN A 120 -0.17 -6.91 -19.55
C GLN A 120 -0.77 -7.44 -18.24
N ARG A 121 -0.32 -8.60 -17.77
CA ARG A 121 -0.80 -9.20 -16.52
C ARG A 121 -0.38 -8.38 -15.30
N LEU A 122 0.86 -7.88 -15.26
CA LEU A 122 1.33 -7.03 -14.19
C LEU A 122 0.53 -5.71 -14.12
N ALA A 123 0.23 -5.10 -15.27
CA ALA A 123 -0.62 -3.91 -15.33
C ALA A 123 -2.03 -4.19 -14.78
N TYR A 124 -2.60 -5.37 -15.08
CA TYR A 124 -3.86 -5.82 -14.50
C TYR A 124 -3.78 -5.93 -12.97
N TYR A 125 -2.80 -6.67 -12.43
CA TYR A 125 -2.68 -6.85 -10.97
C TYR A 125 -2.40 -5.54 -10.23
N LEU A 126 -1.56 -4.66 -10.78
CA LEU A 126 -1.31 -3.34 -10.22
C LEU A 126 -2.57 -2.45 -10.24
N GLY A 127 -3.37 -2.52 -11.32
CA GLY A 127 -4.65 -1.84 -11.41
C GLY A 127 -5.63 -2.29 -10.35
N GLU A 128 -5.83 -3.61 -10.20
CA GLU A 128 -6.73 -4.20 -9.21
C GLU A 128 -6.29 -3.88 -7.77
N LEU A 129 -4.99 -3.95 -7.47
CA LEU A 129 -4.46 -3.55 -6.17
C LEU A 129 -4.71 -2.06 -5.88
N ASN A 130 -4.56 -1.20 -6.90
CA ASN A 130 -4.80 0.24 -6.78
C ASN A 130 -6.27 0.58 -6.55
N VAL A 131 -7.21 -0.14 -7.17
CA VAL A 131 -8.66 0.02 -6.93
C VAL A 131 -9.05 -0.42 -5.52
N ASN A 132 -8.46 -1.53 -5.04
CA ASN A 132 -8.72 -2.02 -3.69
C ASN A 132 -8.20 -1.09 -2.61
N TYR A 133 -6.99 -0.57 -2.82
CA TYR A 133 -6.35 0.40 -1.94
C TYR A 133 -6.46 -0.03 -0.46
N PRO A 134 -5.77 -1.11 -0.05
CA PRO A 134 -6.10 -1.81 1.19
C PRO A 134 -5.76 -1.05 2.48
N PHE A 135 -4.85 -0.10 2.43
CA PHE A 135 -4.30 0.56 3.61
C PHE A 135 -4.67 2.05 3.66
N ARG A 136 -4.63 2.65 4.85
CA ARG A 136 -4.87 4.10 5.03
C ARG A 136 -3.77 4.95 4.39
N ASN A 137 -2.53 4.43 4.33
CA ASN A 137 -1.41 5.09 3.64
C ASN A 137 -0.92 4.27 2.45
N LEU A 138 -0.30 4.96 1.51
CA LEU A 138 0.07 4.42 0.21
C LEU A 138 1.41 3.73 0.21
N PHE A 139 1.43 2.54 -0.39
CA PHE A 139 2.63 1.89 -0.91
C PHE A 139 3.12 2.53 -2.23
N VAL A 140 2.21 3.12 -3.03
CA VAL A 140 2.51 3.44 -4.44
C VAL A 140 3.34 4.72 -4.62
N HIS A 141 3.33 5.65 -3.67
CA HIS A 141 4.22 6.82 -3.73
C HIS A 141 5.70 6.45 -3.58
N ALA A 142 6.03 5.28 -3.04
CA ALA A 142 7.41 4.82 -2.94
C ALA A 142 7.92 4.09 -4.20
N LEU A 143 7.03 3.76 -5.15
CA LEU A 143 7.40 3.24 -6.46
C LEU A 143 7.47 4.32 -7.56
N ILE A 144 7.03 5.55 -7.27
CA ILE A 144 6.91 6.63 -8.26
C ILE A 144 8.14 7.56 -8.38
N PRO A 145 9.10 7.68 -7.45
CA PRO A 145 10.32 8.44 -7.72
C PRO A 145 11.47 7.52 -8.11
N LEU A 146 11.32 6.78 -9.21
CA LEU A 146 12.47 6.24 -9.95
C LEU A 146 12.44 6.50 -11.46
N ASP A 147 11.38 7.12 -12.02
CA ASP A 147 11.29 7.34 -13.47
C ASP A 147 10.75 8.73 -13.90
N ILE A 148 10.90 9.76 -13.07
CA ILE A 148 10.68 11.15 -13.51
C ILE A 148 11.80 12.04 -12.96
N GLN A 149 13.04 11.78 -13.39
CA GLN A 149 14.12 12.77 -13.58
C GLN A 149 15.23 12.16 -14.47
N ARG A 150 14.86 11.72 -15.69
CA ARG A 150 15.76 11.71 -16.85
C ARG A 150 15.02 12.30 -18.04
#